data_AF-A0A0C1ZBD1-F1
#
_entry.id   AF-A0A0C1ZBD1-F1
#
_cell.length_a   1.000
_cell.length_b   1.000
_cell.length_c   1.000
_cell.angle_alpha   90.00
_cell.angle_beta   90.00
_cell.angle_gamma   90.00
#
_symmetry.space_group_name_H-M   'P 1'
#
loop_
_entity.id
_entity.type
_entity.pdbx_description
1 polymer ?
#
loop_
_entity_poly.entity_id
_entity_poly.type
_entity_poly.pdbx_seq_one_letter_code
_entity_poly.pdbx_strand_id
1 'polypeptide(L)'
;MDSSLESGSPAAEPDNSLKFVFTAIALISVVVGVLGYWRYANSERWVAHGIANMDERGPTLDAEGCIDEVVGWYGACDQHDANAAVCLQGVGILMQHCLSARERDQTCEQYLDPDSGKHDASEDMRDRSRNPATAGESGRWVYARCEDRGMVCRNKRECACAEAYRAIDSFCRTGQQAVQL
;
A
#
# COMPACT_ATOMS: atom_id res chain seq x y z
N MET A 1 35.93 74.82 14.77
CA MET A 1 36.13 73.74 13.78
C MET A 1 37.10 72.80 14.47
N ASP A 2 36.74 71.67 15.05
CA ASP A 2 35.65 70.72 14.81
C ASP A 2 35.12 70.22 16.17
N SER A 3 33.81 70.07 16.30
CA SER A 3 33.19 69.33 17.41
C SER A 3 32.71 67.99 16.87
N SER A 4 33.47 66.95 17.19
CA SER A 4 33.13 65.55 16.93
C SER A 4 31.87 65.15 17.68
N LEU A 5 30.83 64.75 16.94
CA LEU A 5 29.72 63.94 17.43
C LEU A 5 29.85 62.56 16.78
N GLU A 6 30.62 61.67 17.40
CA GLU A 6 30.47 60.24 17.16
C GLU A 6 29.24 59.76 17.91
N SER A 7 28.15 59.50 17.18
CA SER A 7 27.00 58.79 17.72
C SER A 7 27.37 57.31 17.89
N GLY A 8 27.69 56.91 19.12
CA GLY A 8 27.82 55.51 19.48
C GLY A 8 26.50 54.78 19.22
N SER A 9 26.51 53.87 18.26
CA SER A 9 25.39 52.94 18.02
C SER A 9 25.23 52.06 19.26
N PRO A 10 24.02 51.89 19.85
CA PRO A 10 23.85 51.01 20.99
C PRO A 10 24.19 49.58 20.56
N ALA A 11 25.04 48.91 21.32
CA ALA A 11 25.37 47.51 21.12
C ALA A 11 24.07 46.69 21.15
N ALA A 12 23.77 46.01 20.04
CA ALA A 12 22.60 45.15 19.92
C ALA A 12 22.62 44.11 21.04
N GLU A 13 21.58 44.10 21.87
CA GLU A 13 21.39 43.11 22.92
C GLU A 13 21.40 41.71 22.27
N PRO A 14 22.15 40.73 22.81
CA PRO A 14 22.28 39.42 22.19
C PRO A 14 20.89 38.77 22.09
N ASP A 15 20.43 38.56 20.86
CA ASP A 15 19.09 38.04 20.55
C ASP A 15 18.98 36.55 20.95
N ASN A 16 18.80 36.32 22.24
CA ASN A 16 18.66 35.00 22.83
C ASN A 16 17.36 34.33 22.38
N SER A 17 16.34 35.12 22.02
CA SER A 17 15.07 34.64 21.48
C SER A 17 15.28 33.87 20.18
N LEU A 18 16.04 34.44 19.25
CA LEU A 18 16.36 33.80 17.98
C LEU A 18 17.14 32.48 18.16
N LYS A 19 18.07 32.43 19.13
CA LYS A 19 18.81 31.20 19.47
C LYS A 19 17.90 30.10 20.00
N PHE A 20 16.93 30.44 20.86
CA PHE A 20 15.96 29.47 21.35
C PHE A 20 15.08 28.92 20.22
N VAL A 21 14.62 29.79 19.32
CA VAL A 21 13.80 29.37 18.16
C VAL A 21 14.57 28.40 17.26
N PHE A 22 15.82 28.72 16.88
CA PHE A 22 16.61 27.81 16.04
C PHE A 22 16.94 26.50 16.75
N THR A 23 17.23 26.54 18.04
CA THR A 23 17.48 25.33 18.83
C THR A 23 16.23 24.45 18.89
N ALA A 24 15.04 25.05 19.10
CA ALA A 24 13.78 24.32 19.12
C ALA A 24 13.47 23.69 17.75
N ILE A 25 13.63 24.44 16.65
CA ILE A 25 13.42 23.92 15.30
C ILE A 25 14.38 22.77 15.00
N ALA A 26 15.66 22.90 15.37
CA ALA A 26 16.65 21.85 15.17
C ALA A 26 16.27 20.57 15.94
N LEU A 27 15.87 20.70 17.21
CA LEU A 27 15.43 19.57 18.03
C LEU A 27 14.17 18.90 17.44
N ILE A 28 13.17 19.68 17.02
CA ILE A 28 11.96 19.14 16.37
C ILE A 28 12.32 18.39 15.09
N SER A 29 13.22 18.95 14.28
CA SER A 29 13.64 18.34 13.01
C SER A 29 14.33 16.99 13.23
N VAL A 30 15.20 16.91 14.24
CA VAL A 30 15.86 15.66 14.64
C VAL A 30 14.83 14.63 15.12
N VAL A 31 13.90 15.03 15.98
CA VAL A 31 12.87 14.11 16.51
C VAL A 31 11.98 13.57 15.38
N VAL A 32 11.50 14.44 14.49
CA VAL A 32 10.69 14.02 13.34
C VAL A 32 11.48 13.09 12.42
N GLY A 33 12.77 13.39 12.17
CA GLY A 33 13.65 12.53 11.39
C GLY A 33 13.82 11.13 11.98
N VAL A 34 14.07 11.04 13.29
CA VAL A 34 14.21 9.76 14.01
C VAL A 34 12.91 8.96 13.97
N LEU A 35 11.77 9.58 14.26
CA LEU A 35 10.47 8.91 14.23
C LEU A 35 10.09 8.44 12.81
N GLY A 36 10.37 9.26 11.80
CA GLY A 36 10.16 8.92 10.41
C GLY A 36 11.01 7.72 9.97
N TYR A 37 12.30 7.72 10.32
CA TYR A 37 13.19 6.60 10.03
C TYR A 37 12.78 5.32 10.77
N TRP A 38 12.38 5.43 12.04
CA TRP A 38 11.92 4.29 12.82
C TRP A 38 10.67 3.64 12.20
N ARG A 39 9.68 4.45 11.80
CA ARG A 39 8.48 3.98 11.09
C ARG A 39 8.81 3.32 9.76
N TYR A 40 9.75 3.90 8.99
CA TYR A 40 10.23 3.32 7.75
C TYR A 40 10.88 1.95 7.97
N ALA A 41 11.82 1.86 8.91
CA ALA A 41 12.53 0.62 9.23
C ALA A 41 11.59 -0.48 9.78
N ASN A 42 10.56 -0.12 10.53
CA ASN A 42 9.50 -1.05 10.94
C ASN A 42 8.72 -1.57 9.73
N SER A 43 8.42 -0.69 8.77
CA SER A 43 7.69 -1.06 7.55
C SER A 43 8.48 -2.07 6.72
N GLU A 44 9.78 -1.86 6.52
CA GLU A 44 10.65 -2.81 5.81
C GLU A 44 10.68 -4.18 6.50
N ARG A 45 10.82 -4.20 7.84
CA ARG A 45 10.79 -5.44 8.62
C ARG A 45 9.44 -6.17 8.48
N TRP A 46 8.34 -5.42 8.48
CA TRP A 46 7.00 -5.99 8.33
C TRP A 46 6.76 -6.58 6.93
N VAL A 47 7.25 -5.92 5.88
CA VAL A 47 7.21 -6.45 4.51
C VAL A 47 8.09 -7.69 4.39
N ALA A 48 9.32 -7.67 4.91
CA ALA A 48 10.21 -8.84 4.90
C ALA A 48 9.59 -10.04 5.62
N HIS A 49 8.92 -9.82 6.75
CA HIS A 49 8.18 -10.86 7.45
C HIS A 49 7.02 -11.41 6.61
N GLY A 50 6.26 -10.53 5.96
CA GLY A 50 5.18 -10.91 5.05
C GLY A 50 5.67 -11.76 3.87
N ILE A 51 6.78 -11.39 3.25
CA ILE A 51 7.44 -12.16 2.18
C ILE A 51 7.80 -13.55 2.68
N ALA A 52 8.51 -13.67 3.80
CA ALA A 52 8.90 -14.95 4.35
C ALA A 52 7.69 -15.85 4.67
N ASN A 53 6.63 -15.28 5.22
CA ASN A 53 5.37 -16.00 5.47
C ASN A 53 4.70 -16.46 4.16
N MET A 54 4.74 -15.66 3.09
CA MET A 54 4.19 -16.05 1.79
C MET A 54 5.04 -17.11 1.08
N ASP A 55 6.37 -17.07 1.21
CA ASP A 55 7.25 -18.12 0.69
C ASP A 55 6.99 -19.47 1.38
N GLU A 56 6.69 -19.45 2.69
CA GLU A 56 6.36 -20.65 3.45
C GLU A 56 4.96 -21.19 3.13
N ARG A 57 3.95 -20.30 3.11
CA ARG A 57 2.54 -20.72 3.01
C ARG A 57 2.04 -20.82 1.58
N GLY A 58 2.58 -20.04 0.66
CA GLY A 58 2.19 -19.96 -0.75
C GLY A 58 2.02 -21.31 -1.46
N PRO A 59 2.89 -22.32 -1.24
CA PRO A 59 2.73 -23.64 -1.86
C PRO A 59 1.42 -24.35 -1.44
N THR A 60 0.94 -24.08 -0.22
CA THR A 60 -0.26 -24.71 0.35
C THR A 60 -1.56 -23.97 0.00
N LEU A 61 -1.46 -22.71 -0.44
CA LEU A 61 -2.61 -21.85 -0.70
C LEU A 61 -3.02 -21.90 -2.18
N ASP A 62 -4.32 -21.84 -2.45
CA ASP A 62 -4.83 -21.47 -3.77
C ASP A 62 -4.75 -19.94 -3.96
N ALA A 63 -5.10 -19.44 -5.16
CA ALA A 63 -4.96 -18.01 -5.44
C ALA A 63 -5.91 -17.13 -4.62
N GLU A 64 -7.08 -17.64 -4.26
CA GLU A 64 -8.01 -16.92 -3.38
C GLU A 64 -7.50 -16.91 -1.93
N GLY A 65 -6.88 -17.99 -1.47
CA GLY A 65 -6.20 -18.06 -0.18
C GLY A 65 -4.98 -17.13 -0.10
N CYS A 66 -4.25 -16.91 -1.19
CA CYS A 66 -3.23 -15.86 -1.25
C CYS A 66 -3.84 -14.48 -0.96
N ILE A 67 -5.02 -14.19 -1.50
CA ILE A 67 -5.71 -12.90 -1.22
C ILE A 67 -6.07 -12.80 0.26
N ASP A 68 -6.66 -13.84 0.87
CA ASP A 68 -7.03 -13.80 2.29
C ASP A 68 -5.81 -13.50 3.17
N GLU A 69 -4.70 -14.17 2.90
CA GLU A 69 -3.48 -14.00 3.67
C GLU A 69 -2.85 -12.62 3.49
N VAL A 70 -2.77 -12.13 2.25
CA VAL A 70 -2.17 -10.82 1.98
C VAL A 70 -3.05 -9.68 2.52
N VAL A 71 -4.38 -9.80 2.40
CA VAL A 71 -5.29 -8.80 2.97
C VAL A 71 -5.26 -8.84 4.50
N GLY A 72 -5.17 -10.03 5.11
CA GLY A 72 -4.97 -10.18 6.55
C GLY A 72 -3.66 -9.53 7.02
N TRP A 73 -2.56 -9.77 6.31
CA TRP A 73 -1.26 -9.13 6.57
C TRP A 73 -1.35 -7.60 6.45
N TYR A 74 -2.01 -7.09 5.40
CA TYR A 74 -2.22 -5.64 5.23
C TYR A 74 -3.06 -5.06 6.38
N GLY A 75 -4.10 -5.76 6.83
CA GLY A 75 -4.95 -5.34 7.94
C GLY A 75 -4.22 -5.23 9.29
N ALA A 76 -3.08 -5.90 9.44
CA ALA A 76 -2.24 -5.81 10.62
C ALA A 76 -1.20 -4.67 10.58
N CYS A 77 -1.09 -3.93 9.47
CA CYS A 77 -0.04 -2.91 9.30
C CYS A 77 -0.02 -1.83 10.39
N ASP A 78 -1.18 -1.32 10.79
CA ASP A 78 -1.25 -0.30 11.85
C ASP A 78 -0.79 -0.86 13.21
N GLN A 79 -1.06 -2.14 13.49
CA GLN A 79 -0.65 -2.80 14.74
C GLN A 79 0.86 -3.01 14.81
N HIS A 80 1.55 -3.01 13.67
CA HIS A 80 2.99 -3.18 13.54
C HIS A 80 3.74 -1.87 13.27
N ASP A 81 3.10 -0.71 13.50
CA ASP A 81 3.65 0.62 13.26
C ASP A 81 4.19 0.80 11.83
N ALA A 82 3.66 0.04 10.87
CA ALA A 82 4.06 0.09 9.47
C ALA A 82 3.34 1.22 8.73
N ASN A 83 3.99 1.75 7.70
CA ASN A 83 3.42 2.77 6.85
C ASN A 83 2.38 2.15 5.90
N ALA A 84 1.14 2.65 5.95
CA ALA A 84 0.04 2.14 5.13
C ALA A 84 0.34 2.15 3.60
N ALA A 85 1.06 3.15 3.10
CA ALA A 85 1.44 3.21 1.68
C ALA A 85 2.46 2.13 1.32
N VAL A 86 3.45 1.89 2.20
CA VAL A 86 4.41 0.79 2.03
C VAL A 86 3.70 -0.56 2.09
N CYS A 87 2.76 -0.72 3.01
CA CYS A 87 1.93 -1.91 3.10
C CYS A 87 1.08 -2.14 1.86
N LEU A 88 0.44 -1.10 1.33
CA LEU A 88 -0.38 -1.20 0.13
C LEU A 88 0.47 -1.62 -1.08
N GLN A 89 1.66 -1.03 -1.25
CA GLN A 89 2.60 -1.47 -2.28
C GLN A 89 3.08 -2.91 -2.04
N GLY A 90 3.26 -3.29 -0.77
CA GLY A 90 3.64 -4.64 -0.37
C GLY A 90 2.63 -5.72 -0.76
N VAL A 91 1.35 -5.38 -0.94
CA VAL A 91 0.31 -6.34 -1.40
C VAL A 91 0.74 -7.02 -2.70
N GLY A 92 1.19 -6.26 -3.70
CA GLY A 92 1.65 -6.85 -4.98
C GLY A 92 2.87 -7.73 -4.82
N ILE A 93 3.81 -7.32 -3.97
CA ILE A 93 5.04 -8.07 -3.69
C ILE A 93 4.67 -9.42 -3.05
N LEU A 94 3.87 -9.39 -1.98
CA LEU A 94 3.46 -10.61 -1.28
C LEU A 94 2.61 -11.52 -2.18
N MET A 95 1.73 -10.95 -3.01
CA MET A 95 0.98 -11.72 -3.99
C MET A 95 1.89 -12.41 -5.00
N GLN A 96 2.92 -11.73 -5.52
CA GLN A 96 3.92 -12.35 -6.39
C GLN A 96 4.57 -13.56 -5.69
N HIS A 97 5.05 -13.39 -4.46
CA HIS A 97 5.67 -14.47 -3.70
C HIS A 97 4.70 -15.66 -3.51
N CYS A 98 3.45 -15.40 -3.12
CA CYS A 98 2.46 -16.46 -2.94
C CYS A 98 2.08 -17.18 -4.24
N LEU A 99 1.89 -16.42 -5.33
CA LEU A 99 1.49 -16.97 -6.62
C LEU A 99 2.62 -17.76 -7.27
N SER A 100 3.86 -17.27 -7.21
CA SER A 100 5.06 -17.94 -7.73
C SER A 100 5.51 -19.16 -6.92
N ALA A 101 4.96 -19.38 -5.72
CA ALA A 101 5.34 -20.50 -4.87
C ALA A 101 4.91 -21.88 -5.41
N ARG A 102 4.04 -21.93 -6.43
CA ARG A 102 3.65 -23.15 -7.16
C ARG A 102 3.08 -22.80 -8.53
N GLU A 103 2.97 -23.80 -9.41
CA GLU A 103 2.32 -23.65 -10.71
C GLU A 103 0.83 -23.27 -10.55
N ARG A 104 0.36 -22.32 -11.37
CA ARG A 104 -0.99 -21.76 -11.33
C ARG A 104 -1.73 -21.92 -12.66
N ASP A 105 -1.31 -22.82 -13.54
CA ASP A 105 -1.87 -22.99 -14.89
C ASP A 105 -3.40 -23.00 -14.90
N GLN A 106 -4.03 -23.89 -14.13
CA GLN A 106 -5.50 -23.97 -14.06
C GLN A 106 -6.15 -22.68 -13.51
N THR A 107 -5.50 -22.01 -12.57
CA THR A 107 -6.00 -20.72 -12.07
C THR A 107 -5.91 -19.67 -13.17
N CYS A 108 -4.78 -19.58 -13.86
CA CYS A 108 -4.59 -18.59 -14.89
C CYS A 108 -5.43 -18.85 -16.14
N GLU A 109 -5.68 -20.10 -16.50
CA GLU A 109 -6.68 -20.45 -17.51
C GLU A 109 -8.05 -19.86 -17.15
N GLN A 110 -8.50 -20.02 -15.90
CA GLN A 110 -9.76 -19.43 -15.45
C GLN A 110 -9.72 -17.91 -15.48
N TYR A 111 -8.67 -17.25 -14.99
CA TYR A 111 -8.60 -15.79 -14.96
C TYR A 111 -8.42 -15.16 -16.35
N LEU A 112 -7.87 -15.89 -17.33
CA LEU A 112 -7.71 -15.41 -18.71
C LEU A 112 -8.91 -15.74 -19.59
N ASP A 113 -9.74 -16.72 -19.20
CA ASP A 113 -10.94 -17.11 -19.92
C ASP A 113 -12.05 -16.05 -19.77
N PRO A 114 -12.47 -15.40 -20.88
CA PRO A 114 -13.53 -14.40 -20.85
C PRO A 114 -14.90 -14.96 -20.49
N ASP A 115 -15.11 -16.27 -20.64
CA ASP A 115 -16.35 -16.95 -20.28
C ASP A 115 -16.32 -17.47 -18.82
N SER A 116 -15.21 -17.25 -18.11
CA SER A 116 -15.13 -17.61 -16.69
C SER A 116 -15.93 -16.66 -15.82
N GLY A 117 -16.55 -17.21 -14.77
CA GLY A 117 -17.20 -16.40 -13.75
C GLY A 117 -16.23 -15.63 -12.83
N LYS A 118 -14.92 -15.63 -13.10
CA LYS A 118 -13.93 -14.95 -12.24
C LYS A 118 -14.02 -13.42 -12.33
N HIS A 119 -14.44 -12.91 -13.48
CA HIS A 119 -14.63 -11.48 -13.72
C HIS A 119 -16.10 -11.05 -13.71
N ASP A 120 -17.01 -11.95 -13.32
CA ASP A 120 -18.43 -11.64 -13.26
C ASP A 120 -18.72 -10.50 -12.29
N ALA A 121 -19.55 -9.55 -12.74
CA ALA A 121 -20.12 -8.56 -11.85
C ALA A 121 -21.11 -9.22 -10.88
N SER A 122 -21.03 -8.83 -9.60
CA SER A 122 -22.06 -9.15 -8.61
C SER A 122 -23.40 -8.51 -9.00
N GLU A 123 -24.48 -9.07 -8.49
CA GLU A 123 -25.84 -8.54 -8.68
C GLU A 123 -25.93 -7.08 -8.19
N ASP A 124 -25.38 -6.81 -7.00
CA ASP A 124 -25.31 -5.45 -6.45
C ASP A 124 -24.51 -4.48 -7.34
N MET A 125 -23.43 -4.94 -7.97
CA MET A 125 -22.67 -4.11 -8.92
C MET A 125 -23.48 -3.82 -10.18
N ARG A 126 -24.24 -4.80 -10.69
CA ARG A 126 -25.14 -4.60 -11.84
C ARG A 126 -26.23 -3.59 -11.50
N ASP A 127 -26.81 -3.69 -10.30
CA ASP A 127 -27.88 -2.80 -9.82
C ASP A 127 -27.40 -1.36 -9.62
N ARG A 128 -26.17 -1.17 -9.13
CA ARG A 128 -25.57 0.17 -8.95
C ARG A 128 -24.97 0.74 -10.24
N SER A 129 -24.74 -0.07 -11.27
CA SER A 129 -24.13 0.39 -12.52
C SER A 129 -25.10 1.23 -13.34
N ARG A 130 -24.58 2.29 -13.97
CA ARG A 130 -25.34 3.04 -14.99
C ARG A 130 -25.69 2.19 -16.21
N ASN A 131 -24.90 1.15 -16.48
CA ASN A 131 -25.16 0.16 -17.51
C ASN A 131 -24.94 -1.25 -16.93
N PRO A 132 -26.02 -1.98 -16.58
CA PRO A 132 -25.92 -3.32 -16.02
C PRO A 132 -25.21 -4.31 -16.94
N ALA A 133 -25.34 -4.15 -18.27
CA ALA A 133 -24.75 -5.05 -19.26
C ALA A 133 -23.21 -5.01 -19.28
N THR A 134 -22.60 -3.91 -18.83
CA THR A 134 -21.14 -3.72 -18.82
C THR A 134 -20.58 -3.56 -17.40
N ALA A 135 -21.36 -3.91 -16.37
CA ALA A 135 -21.03 -3.61 -14.97
C ALA A 135 -19.72 -4.26 -14.47
N GLY A 136 -19.27 -5.36 -15.11
CA GLY A 136 -18.03 -6.07 -14.78
C GLY A 136 -16.85 -5.77 -15.72
N GLU A 137 -17.10 -5.04 -16.81
CA GLU A 137 -16.04 -4.68 -17.76
C GLU A 137 -15.05 -3.68 -17.12
N SER A 138 -13.85 -3.55 -17.68
CA SER A 138 -12.86 -2.51 -17.33
C SER A 138 -12.27 -2.56 -15.90
N GLY A 139 -11.91 -3.75 -15.41
CA GLY A 139 -11.14 -3.92 -14.15
C GLY A 139 -11.90 -3.51 -12.89
N ARG A 140 -13.21 -3.25 -13.00
CA ARG A 140 -14.09 -2.94 -11.88
C ARG A 140 -14.57 -4.19 -11.14
N TRP A 141 -14.55 -5.34 -11.80
CA TRP A 141 -14.92 -6.64 -11.23
C TRP A 141 -14.20 -6.94 -9.90
N VAL A 142 -12.94 -6.49 -9.73
CA VAL A 142 -12.17 -6.69 -8.48
C VAL A 142 -12.91 -6.16 -7.26
N TYR A 143 -13.67 -5.07 -7.40
CA TYR A 143 -14.43 -4.49 -6.28
C TYR A 143 -15.65 -5.35 -5.92
N ALA A 144 -16.31 -5.99 -6.89
CA ALA A 144 -17.40 -6.93 -6.62
C ALA A 144 -16.88 -8.13 -5.84
N ARG A 145 -15.73 -8.69 -6.27
CA ARG A 145 -15.12 -9.84 -5.58
C ARG A 145 -14.73 -9.50 -4.13
N CYS A 146 -14.26 -8.27 -3.90
CA CYS A 146 -13.99 -7.81 -2.54
C CYS A 146 -15.27 -7.65 -1.70
N GLU A 147 -16.34 -7.12 -2.29
CA GLU A 147 -17.64 -6.99 -1.63
C GLU A 147 -18.25 -8.37 -1.29
N ASP A 148 -18.15 -9.35 -2.19
CA ASP A 148 -18.61 -10.74 -1.96
C ASP A 148 -17.91 -11.39 -0.75
N ARG A 149 -16.69 -10.93 -0.42
CA ARG A 149 -15.91 -11.37 0.74
C ARG A 149 -16.13 -10.52 1.99
N GLY A 150 -17.06 -9.57 1.95
CA GLY A 150 -17.29 -8.60 3.03
C GLY A 150 -16.18 -7.55 3.18
N MET A 151 -15.25 -7.46 2.21
CA MET A 151 -14.11 -6.55 2.21
C MET A 151 -14.40 -5.28 1.39
N VAL A 152 -15.39 -4.51 1.82
CA VAL A 152 -15.84 -3.32 1.08
C VAL A 152 -14.74 -2.26 0.97
N CYS A 153 -14.29 -1.99 -0.26
CA CYS A 153 -13.31 -0.95 -0.57
C CYS A 153 -13.92 0.46 -0.41
N ARG A 154 -13.88 1.02 0.80
CA ARG A 154 -14.37 2.40 1.04
C ARG A 154 -13.59 3.45 0.25
N ASN A 155 -12.27 3.34 0.26
CA ASN A 155 -11.38 4.13 -0.58
C ASN A 155 -10.79 3.23 -1.67
N LYS A 156 -11.20 3.45 -2.91
CA LYS A 156 -10.76 2.65 -4.07
C LYS A 156 -9.25 2.70 -4.31
N ARG A 157 -8.57 3.77 -3.87
CA ARG A 157 -7.11 3.94 -4.02
C ARG A 157 -6.29 3.22 -2.96
N GLU A 158 -6.93 2.75 -1.87
CA GLU A 158 -6.25 2.16 -0.71
C GLU A 158 -6.80 0.76 -0.41
N CYS A 159 -7.36 0.08 -1.41
CA CYS A 159 -8.01 -1.20 -1.22
C CYS A 159 -7.06 -2.37 -1.51
N ALA A 160 -6.48 -2.93 -0.46
CA ALA A 160 -5.60 -4.11 -0.55
C ALA A 160 -6.26 -5.31 -1.24
N CYS A 161 -7.55 -5.57 -1.00
CA CYS A 161 -8.25 -6.65 -1.68
C CYS A 161 -8.30 -6.43 -3.21
N ALA A 162 -8.60 -5.21 -3.66
CA ALA A 162 -8.64 -4.90 -5.09
C ALA A 162 -7.24 -5.00 -5.72
N GLU A 163 -6.21 -4.53 -5.02
CA GLU A 163 -4.80 -4.68 -5.44
C GLU A 163 -4.38 -6.16 -5.53
N ALA A 164 -4.81 -7.00 -4.59
CA ALA A 164 -4.51 -8.43 -4.61
C ALA A 164 -5.17 -9.14 -5.82
N TYR A 165 -6.42 -8.81 -6.14
CA TYR A 165 -7.07 -9.33 -7.35
C TYR A 165 -6.39 -8.83 -8.64
N ARG A 166 -5.98 -7.56 -8.70
CA ARG A 166 -5.20 -7.03 -9.83
C ARG A 166 -3.87 -7.76 -9.99
N ALA A 167 -3.22 -8.10 -8.88
CA ALA A 167 -1.98 -8.87 -8.90
C ALA A 167 -2.18 -10.25 -9.56
N ILE A 168 -3.29 -10.95 -9.29
CA ILE A 168 -3.58 -12.24 -9.95
C ILE A 168 -3.77 -12.06 -11.46
N ASP A 169 -4.61 -11.11 -11.88
CA ASP A 169 -4.86 -10.85 -13.31
C ASP A 169 -3.55 -10.47 -14.03
N SER A 170 -2.73 -9.62 -13.40
CA SER A 170 -1.41 -9.23 -13.92
C SER A 170 -0.46 -10.42 -14.01
N PHE A 171 -0.34 -11.22 -12.95
CA PHE A 171 0.49 -12.42 -12.91
C PHE A 171 0.13 -13.42 -14.01
N CYS A 172 -1.17 -13.65 -14.22
CA CYS A 172 -1.63 -14.58 -15.25
C CYS A 172 -1.40 -14.02 -16.67
N ARG A 173 -1.59 -12.72 -16.91
CA ARG A 173 -1.32 -12.09 -18.20
C ARG A 173 0.16 -12.05 -18.58
N THR A 174 1.06 -12.06 -17.59
CA THR A 174 2.51 -12.13 -17.83
C THR A 174 3.04 -13.57 -17.94
N GLY A 175 2.16 -14.57 -18.05
CA GLY A 175 2.58 -15.97 -18.13
C GLY A 175 3.23 -16.46 -16.84
N GLN A 176 2.73 -16.00 -15.69
CA GLN A 176 3.17 -16.39 -14.34
C GLN A 176 4.59 -15.94 -13.99
N GLN A 177 5.08 -14.88 -14.63
CA GLN A 177 6.45 -14.37 -14.42
C GLN A 177 6.50 -13.15 -13.51
N ALA A 178 5.47 -12.29 -13.54
CA ALA A 178 5.50 -11.03 -12.79
C ALA A 178 4.12 -10.46 -12.48
N VAL A 179 3.98 -9.91 -11.28
CA VAL A 179 2.95 -8.95 -10.91
C VAL A 179 3.40 -7.55 -11.31
N GLN A 180 2.73 -6.96 -12.30
CA GLN A 180 2.87 -5.56 -12.69
C GLN A 180 1.66 -4.79 -12.14
N LEU A 181 1.86 -3.96 -11.12
CA LEU A 181 0.85 -3.06 -10.55
C LEU A 181 0.95 -1.65 -11.14
#